data_AF-A0A2G2UZM4-F1
#
_entry.id   AF-A0A2G2UZM4-F1
#
_cell.length_a   1.000
_cell.length_b   1.000
_cell.length_c   1.000
_cell.angle_alpha   90.00
_cell.angle_beta   90.00
_cell.angle_gamma   90.00
#
_symmetry.space_group_name_H-M   'P 1'
#
loop_
_entity.id
_entity.type
_entity.pdbx_description
1 polymer ?
#
loop_
_entity_poly.entity_id
_entity_poly.type
_entity_poly.pdbx_seq_one_letter_code
_entity_poly.pdbx_strand_id
1 'polypeptide(L)'
;MLLQMIIDVPTVGGRLMLVDMAGSENIEQAGQTGMEAKMQTAKINQGNSALKRVVESNANGDSHVPFRDTKLTMLLQDQVKSLKLAAAQSEMTNKENLGKQYAKVPEEDVSGWEKAESEAATLKNNLESVTLLKLTAEDSASHLDGALKKCMRQIDQVKCMRQIEVANKQHLEGVKKIAKLEAERRRLHGLVWNKLLRPIALAQMKLDLTTQTYDLEIAKLDAERQRLHGLVWKKLLQP
;
A
#
# COMPACT_ATOMS: atom_id res chain seq x y z
N MET A 1 -10.55 15.28 -67.49
CA MET A 1 -10.93 16.33 -68.45
C MET A 1 -9.86 17.41 -68.35
N LEU A 2 -9.16 17.75 -69.43
CA LEU A 2 -8.22 18.88 -69.42
C LEU A 2 -9.06 20.15 -69.55
N LEU A 3 -9.04 21.01 -68.54
CA LEU A 3 -9.57 22.38 -68.63
C LEU A 3 -8.42 23.28 -69.04
N GLN A 4 -8.53 23.88 -70.22
CA GLN A 4 -7.56 24.86 -70.72
C GLN A 4 -8.25 26.23 -70.77
N MET A 5 -7.70 27.19 -70.06
CA MET A 5 -8.13 28.58 -70.11
C MET A 5 -7.00 29.40 -70.75
N ILE A 6 -7.27 30.00 -71.92
CA ILE A 6 -6.33 30.87 -72.63
C ILE A 6 -6.78 32.31 -72.44
N ILE A 7 -5.89 33.14 -71.90
CA ILE A 7 -6.12 34.58 -71.75
C ILE A 7 -5.09 35.29 -72.63
N ASP A 8 -5.55 35.88 -73.75
CA ASP A 8 -4.72 36.76 -74.59
C ASP A 8 -4.82 38.20 -74.06
N VAL A 9 -3.67 38.85 -73.83
CA VAL A 9 -3.59 40.25 -73.37
C VAL A 9 -3.09 41.13 -74.52
N PRO A 10 -4.00 41.76 -75.30
CA PRO A 10 -3.67 42.34 -76.59
C PRO A 10 -2.75 43.57 -76.55
N THR A 11 -2.64 44.26 -75.41
CA THR A 11 -1.86 45.51 -75.28
C THR A 11 -0.35 45.30 -75.12
N VAL A 12 0.10 44.12 -74.72
CA VAL A 12 1.53 43.81 -74.46
C VAL A 12 2.04 42.56 -75.18
N GLY A 13 1.20 41.94 -76.02
CA GLY A 13 1.57 40.75 -76.81
C GLY A 13 1.79 39.49 -75.95
N GLY A 14 1.24 39.43 -74.74
CA GLY A 14 1.38 38.29 -73.83
C GLY A 14 0.20 37.32 -73.90
N ARG A 15 0.50 36.02 -73.81
CA ARG A 15 -0.49 34.93 -73.68
C ARG A 15 -0.27 34.18 -72.39
N LEU A 16 -1.29 34.12 -71.52
CA LEU A 16 -1.29 33.26 -70.34
C LEU A 16 -2.11 32.00 -70.63
N MET A 17 -1.51 30.84 -70.36
CA MET A 17 -2.17 29.54 -70.48
C MET A 17 -2.23 28.88 -69.11
N LEU A 18 -3.43 28.68 -68.58
CA LEU A 18 -3.65 27.91 -67.36
C LEU A 18 -4.15 26.52 -67.76
N VAL A 19 -3.43 25.50 -67.30
CA VAL A 19 -3.71 24.09 -67.60
C VAL A 19 -3.89 23.35 -66.29
N ASP A 20 -5.08 22.78 -66.08
CA ASP A 20 -5.34 21.88 -64.97
C ASP A 20 -5.05 20.42 -65.38
N MET A 21 -4.20 19.73 -64.61
CA MET A 21 -3.75 18.36 -64.89
C MET A 21 -4.28 17.39 -63.83
N ALA A 22 -4.86 16.27 -64.27
CA ALA A 22 -5.29 15.20 -63.40
C ALA A 22 -4.09 14.46 -62.78
N GLY A 23 -4.30 13.87 -61.59
CA GLY A 23 -3.28 13.17 -60.81
C GLY A 23 -2.63 11.97 -61.53
N SER A 24 -1.50 11.51 -60.98
CA SER A 24 -0.74 10.35 -61.48
C SER A 24 -0.88 9.12 -60.56
N GLU A 25 -2.06 8.97 -59.94
CA GLU A 25 -2.31 7.92 -58.97
C GLU A 25 -2.18 6.50 -59.54
N ASN A 26 -1.78 5.57 -58.67
CA ASN A 26 -1.67 4.16 -59.02
C ASN A 26 -3.06 3.52 -59.09
N ILE A 27 -3.37 2.88 -60.23
CA ILE A 27 -4.67 2.25 -60.52
C ILE A 27 -5.05 1.22 -59.45
N GLU A 28 -4.07 0.49 -58.91
CA GLU A 28 -4.30 -0.56 -57.91
C GLU A 28 -4.61 0.02 -56.53
N GLN A 29 -4.03 1.17 -56.18
CA GLN A 29 -4.26 1.86 -54.90
C GLN A 29 -5.51 2.74 -54.93
N ALA A 30 -5.91 3.22 -56.12
CA ALA A 30 -7.06 4.11 -56.28
C ALA A 30 -8.43 3.42 -56.16
N GLY A 31 -8.47 2.09 -55.97
CA GLY A 31 -9.69 1.34 -55.67
C GLY A 31 -10.78 1.39 -56.76
N GLN A 32 -10.43 1.74 -58.00
CA GLN A 32 -11.40 1.89 -59.09
C GLN A 32 -11.89 0.52 -59.59
N THR A 33 -13.19 0.26 -59.43
CA THR A 33 -13.80 -1.06 -59.72
C THR A 33 -14.45 -1.18 -61.10
N GLY A 34 -14.57 -0.09 -61.86
CA GLY A 34 -15.13 -0.08 -63.23
C GLY A 34 -14.07 -0.13 -64.34
N MET A 35 -14.33 -0.90 -65.41
CA MET A 35 -13.41 -1.02 -66.56
C MET A 35 -13.19 0.34 -67.27
N GLU A 36 -14.23 1.16 -67.35
CA GLU A 36 -14.15 2.53 -67.89
C GLU A 36 -13.27 3.45 -67.04
N ALA A 37 -13.40 3.37 -65.71
CA ALA A 37 -12.59 4.16 -64.79
C ALA A 37 -11.10 3.78 -64.89
N LYS A 38 -10.79 2.47 -64.87
CA LYS A 38 -9.42 1.97 -65.09
C LYS A 38 -8.84 2.42 -66.43
N MET A 39 -9.63 2.38 -67.50
CA MET A 39 -9.18 2.85 -68.82
C MET A 39 -8.96 4.36 -68.86
N GLN A 40 -9.78 5.14 -68.14
CA GLN A 40 -9.63 6.58 -68.02
C GLN A 40 -8.36 6.94 -67.23
N THR A 41 -8.11 6.32 -66.09
CA THR A 41 -6.87 6.53 -65.32
C THR A 41 -5.64 6.06 -66.10
N ALA A 42 -5.73 4.94 -66.84
CA ALA A 42 -4.64 4.51 -67.73
C ALA A 42 -4.32 5.57 -68.80
N LYS A 43 -5.33 6.19 -69.43
CA LYS A 43 -5.13 7.28 -70.41
C LYS A 43 -4.53 8.54 -69.77
N ILE A 44 -4.95 8.89 -68.55
CA ILE A 44 -4.38 10.02 -67.79
C ILE A 44 -2.90 9.75 -67.47
N ASN A 45 -2.58 8.57 -66.93
CA ASN A 45 -1.22 8.17 -66.60
C ASN A 45 -0.34 8.05 -67.84
N GLN A 46 -0.89 7.61 -68.99
CA GLN A 46 -0.19 7.62 -70.27
C GLN A 46 0.18 9.05 -70.69
N GLY A 47 -0.74 10.00 -70.56
CA GLY A 47 -0.50 11.43 -70.80
C GLY A 47 0.61 12.00 -69.90
N ASN A 48 0.51 11.76 -68.59
CA ASN A 48 1.47 12.22 -67.59
C ASN A 48 2.86 11.59 -67.80
N SER A 49 2.92 10.30 -68.16
CA SER A 49 4.17 9.59 -68.43
C SER A 49 4.84 10.08 -69.72
N ALA A 50 4.07 10.35 -70.78
CA ALA A 50 4.60 10.93 -72.00
C ALA A 50 5.13 12.36 -71.77
N LEU A 51 4.41 13.16 -70.96
CA LEU A 51 4.89 14.49 -70.58
C LEU A 51 6.19 14.41 -69.77
N LYS A 52 6.29 13.48 -68.80
CA LYS A 52 7.53 13.23 -68.05
C LYS A 52 8.71 12.93 -68.98
N ARG A 53 8.55 12.02 -69.94
CA ARG A 53 9.60 11.70 -70.94
C ARG A 53 9.99 12.90 -71.79
N VAL A 54 9.03 13.72 -72.20
CA VAL A 54 9.28 14.94 -72.97
C VAL A 54 10.08 15.96 -72.16
N VAL A 55 9.72 16.15 -70.89
CA VAL A 55 10.41 17.07 -69.97
C VAL A 55 11.83 16.56 -69.69
N GLU A 56 12.03 15.25 -69.48
CA GLU A 56 13.35 14.58 -69.34
C GLU A 56 14.21 14.75 -70.59
N SER A 57 13.70 14.38 -71.75
CA SER A 57 14.46 14.46 -73.01
C SER A 57 14.85 15.92 -73.34
N ASN A 58 13.93 16.87 -73.07
CA ASN A 58 14.19 18.30 -73.30
C ASN A 58 15.22 18.88 -72.32
N ALA A 59 15.18 18.46 -71.05
CA ALA A 59 16.12 18.90 -70.03
C ALA A 59 17.53 18.30 -70.23
N ASN A 60 17.61 17.07 -70.72
CA ASN A 60 18.86 16.40 -71.08
C ASN A 60 19.48 16.95 -72.39
N GLY A 61 18.71 17.73 -73.17
CA GLY A 61 19.16 18.26 -74.45
C GLY A 61 19.21 17.21 -75.57
N ASP A 62 18.36 16.17 -75.48
CA ASP A 62 18.32 15.09 -76.46
C ASP A 62 17.99 15.62 -77.86
N SER A 63 18.61 15.02 -78.89
CA SER A 63 18.40 15.44 -80.28
C SER A 63 16.96 15.24 -80.76
N HIS A 64 16.22 14.32 -80.14
CA HIS A 64 14.82 14.05 -80.44
C HIS A 64 14.01 14.07 -79.15
N VAL A 65 13.03 14.98 -79.07
CA VAL A 65 12.08 15.05 -77.95
C VAL A 65 10.71 14.57 -78.44
N PRO A 66 10.10 13.55 -77.78
CA PRO A 66 8.91 12.84 -78.28
C PRO A 66 7.60 13.61 -78.03
N PHE A 67 7.51 14.86 -78.52
CA PHE A 67 6.31 15.71 -78.37
C PHE A 67 5.07 15.17 -79.08
N ARG A 68 5.20 14.13 -79.92
CA ARG A 68 4.10 13.53 -80.68
C ARG A 68 3.47 12.31 -80.02
N ASP A 69 3.97 11.87 -78.87
CA ASP A 69 3.46 10.68 -78.16
C ASP A 69 2.00 10.83 -77.72
N THR A 70 1.59 12.05 -77.36
CA THR A 70 0.21 12.31 -76.90
C THR A 70 -0.26 13.69 -77.36
N LYS A 71 -1.58 13.86 -77.49
CA LYS A 71 -2.17 15.19 -77.77
C LYS A 71 -1.75 16.25 -76.75
N LEU A 72 -1.56 15.86 -75.48
CA LEU A 72 -1.12 16.74 -74.41
C LEU A 72 0.31 17.26 -74.66
N THR A 73 1.24 16.37 -75.00
CA THR A 73 2.64 16.75 -75.28
C THR A 73 2.76 17.59 -76.55
N MET A 74 1.89 17.38 -77.55
CA MET A 74 1.82 18.22 -78.75
C MET A 74 1.33 19.64 -78.42
N LEU A 75 0.30 19.78 -77.58
CA LEU A 75 -0.25 21.09 -77.20
C LEU A 75 0.72 21.91 -76.35
N LEU A 76 1.49 21.25 -75.49
CA LEU A 76 2.45 21.90 -74.58
C LEU A 76 3.84 22.10 -75.19
N GLN A 77 4.05 21.71 -76.45
CA GLN A 77 5.36 21.68 -77.09
C GLN A 77 6.11 23.02 -77.02
N ASP A 78 5.45 24.11 -77.39
CA ASP A 78 6.07 25.44 -77.43
C ASP A 78 6.41 25.95 -76.04
N GLN A 79 5.59 25.62 -75.04
CA GLN A 79 5.80 26.02 -73.65
C GLN A 79 6.99 25.27 -73.05
N VAL A 80 7.01 23.94 -73.19
CA VAL A 80 8.04 23.08 -72.59
C VAL A 80 9.42 23.32 -73.20
N LYS A 81 9.51 23.60 -74.51
CA LYS A 81 10.78 23.97 -75.15
C LYS A 81 11.39 25.26 -74.60
N SER A 82 10.56 26.21 -74.19
CA SER A 82 11.02 27.51 -73.69
C SER A 82 11.47 27.49 -72.21
N LEU A 83 11.01 26.49 -71.44
CA LEU A 83 11.32 26.36 -70.02
C LEU A 83 12.71 25.74 -69.81
N LYS A 84 13.57 26.40 -69.02
CA LYS A 84 14.88 25.86 -68.58
C LYS A 84 14.69 24.78 -67.51
N LEU A 85 14.34 23.57 -67.94
CA LEU A 85 13.94 22.44 -67.06
C LEU A 85 15.11 21.63 -66.46
N ALA A 86 16.33 21.79 -66.97
CA ALA A 86 17.50 21.05 -66.53
C ALA A 86 17.86 21.26 -65.04
N ALA A 87 17.71 22.49 -64.53
CA ALA A 87 18.04 22.81 -63.14
C ALA A 87 17.06 22.16 -62.15
N ALA A 88 15.76 22.16 -62.46
CA ALA A 88 14.72 21.59 -61.60
C ALA A 88 14.80 20.05 -61.51
N GLN A 89 15.22 19.37 -62.58
CA GLN A 89 15.41 17.92 -62.57
C GLN A 89 16.61 17.48 -61.73
N SER A 90 17.71 18.23 -61.78
CA SER A 90 18.88 17.93 -60.95
C SER A 90 18.59 18.03 -59.45
N GLU A 91 17.70 18.92 -59.02
CA GLU A 91 17.29 19.01 -57.61
C GLU A 91 16.37 17.86 -57.19
N MET A 92 15.48 17.42 -58.09
CA MET A 92 14.54 16.33 -57.83
C MET A 92 15.24 14.96 -57.70
N THR A 93 16.22 14.68 -58.58
CA THR A 93 17.00 13.45 -58.53
C THR A 93 17.91 13.36 -57.29
N ASN A 94 18.45 14.49 -56.83
CA ASN A 94 19.27 14.54 -55.61
C ASN A 94 18.45 14.22 -54.34
N LYS A 95 17.22 14.71 -54.23
CA LYS A 95 16.34 14.38 -53.08
C LYS A 95 15.89 12.91 -53.09
N GLU A 96 15.63 12.35 -54.26
CA GLU A 96 15.25 10.93 -54.40
C GLU A 96 16.41 9.99 -54.00
N ASN A 97 17.66 10.36 -54.32
CA ASN A 97 18.85 9.61 -53.92
C ASN A 97 19.12 9.70 -52.41
N LEU A 98 18.90 10.86 -51.78
CA LEU A 98 18.96 11.01 -50.32
C LEU A 98 17.91 10.13 -49.62
N GLY A 99 16.69 10.05 -50.15
CA GLY A 99 15.63 9.19 -49.61
C GLY A 99 16.00 7.71 -49.54
N LYS A 100 16.78 7.20 -50.51
CA LYS A 100 17.27 5.81 -50.52
C LYS A 100 18.38 5.56 -49.50
N GLN A 101 19.13 6.58 -49.10
CA GLN A 101 20.20 6.48 -48.10
C GLN A 101 19.62 6.37 -46.67
N TYR A 102 18.53 7.08 -46.38
CA TYR A 102 17.84 7.01 -45.07
C TYR A 102 17.06 5.70 -44.85
N ALA A 103 16.76 4.94 -45.90
CA ALA A 103 16.11 3.62 -45.79
C ALA A 103 17.06 2.49 -45.32
N LYS A 104 18.35 2.80 -45.11
CA LYS A 104 19.37 1.84 -44.70
C LYS A 104 19.94 2.25 -43.33
N VAL A 105 19.10 2.15 -42.29
CA VAL A 105 19.61 2.09 -40.92
C VAL A 105 20.52 0.84 -40.85
N PRO A 106 21.76 0.93 -40.36
CA PRO A 106 22.65 -0.23 -40.26
C PRO A 106 22.00 -1.35 -39.43
N GLU A 107 22.00 -2.59 -39.94
CA GLU A 107 21.47 -3.75 -39.20
C GLU A 107 22.14 -3.94 -37.82
N GLU A 108 23.40 -3.50 -37.68
CA GLU A 108 24.12 -3.51 -36.40
C GLU A 108 23.43 -2.66 -35.33
N ASP A 109 22.92 -1.47 -35.69
CA ASP A 109 22.19 -0.60 -34.76
C ASP A 109 20.86 -1.25 -34.35
N VAL A 110 20.16 -1.93 -35.27
CA VAL A 110 18.91 -2.62 -34.95
C VAL A 110 19.16 -3.81 -34.02
N SER A 111 20.20 -4.62 -34.28
CA SER A 111 20.52 -5.80 -33.47
C SER A 111 21.03 -5.47 -32.06
N GLY A 112 21.77 -4.37 -31.92
CA GLY A 112 22.23 -3.88 -30.61
C GLY A 112 21.07 -3.41 -29.73
N TRP A 113 20.09 -2.74 -30.34
CA TRP A 113 18.88 -2.30 -29.65
C TRP A 113 18.00 -3.49 -29.24
N GLU A 114 17.80 -4.46 -30.13
CA GLU A 114 17.01 -5.65 -29.86
C GLU A 114 17.63 -6.49 -28.72
N LYS A 115 18.97 -6.60 -28.70
CA LYS A 115 19.69 -7.27 -27.61
C LYS A 115 19.55 -6.51 -26.29
N ALA A 116 19.77 -5.19 -26.29
CA ALA A 116 19.62 -4.35 -25.10
C ALA A 116 18.18 -4.38 -24.55
N GLU A 117 17.18 -4.42 -25.43
CA GLU A 117 15.77 -4.52 -25.07
C GLU A 117 15.43 -5.89 -24.47
N SER A 118 15.98 -6.97 -25.02
CA SER A 118 15.84 -8.32 -24.44
C SER A 118 16.50 -8.42 -23.05
N GLU A 119 17.69 -7.84 -22.88
CA GLU A 119 18.40 -7.80 -21.59
C GLU A 119 17.61 -6.95 -20.58
N ALA A 120 17.08 -5.79 -20.98
CA ALA A 120 16.21 -4.98 -20.14
C ALA A 120 14.94 -5.72 -19.71
N ALA A 121 14.32 -6.49 -20.61
CA ALA A 121 13.16 -7.32 -20.29
C ALA A 121 13.49 -8.42 -19.28
N THR A 122 14.64 -9.09 -19.41
CA THR A 122 15.07 -10.11 -18.44
C THR A 122 15.39 -9.51 -17.07
N LEU A 123 16.07 -8.35 -17.02
CA LEU A 123 16.36 -7.64 -15.78
C LEU A 123 15.08 -7.19 -15.08
N LYS A 124 14.08 -6.73 -15.84
CA LYS A 124 12.75 -6.39 -15.31
C LYS A 124 12.08 -7.59 -14.65
N ASN A 125 12.01 -8.73 -15.34
CA ASN A 125 11.41 -9.95 -14.80
C ASN A 125 12.13 -10.43 -13.53
N ASN A 126 13.47 -10.36 -13.52
CA ASN A 126 14.28 -10.70 -12.36
C ASN A 126 14.01 -9.74 -11.19
N LEU A 127 13.90 -8.43 -11.45
CA LEU A 127 13.58 -7.44 -10.43
C LEU A 127 12.20 -7.68 -9.83
N GLU A 128 11.19 -7.98 -10.65
CA GLU A 128 9.84 -8.32 -10.21
C GLU A 128 9.83 -9.60 -9.35
N SER A 129 10.55 -10.65 -9.77
CA SER A 129 10.71 -11.88 -9.02
C SER A 129 11.39 -11.66 -7.67
N VAL A 130 12.49 -10.92 -7.64
CA VAL A 130 13.22 -10.58 -6.40
C VAL A 130 12.36 -9.72 -5.48
N THR A 131 11.59 -8.79 -6.02
CA THR A 131 10.68 -7.95 -5.23
C THR A 131 9.61 -8.80 -4.54
N LEU A 132 9.03 -9.77 -5.25
CA LEU A 132 8.04 -10.68 -4.66
C LEU A 132 8.65 -11.56 -3.56
N LEU A 133 9.84 -12.11 -3.80
CA LEU A 133 10.57 -12.91 -2.79
C LEU A 133 10.91 -12.07 -1.55
N LYS A 134 11.33 -10.82 -1.75
CA LYS A 134 11.60 -9.89 -0.66
C LYS A 134 10.36 -9.64 0.20
N LEU A 135 9.22 -9.33 -0.41
CA LEU A 135 7.96 -9.14 0.31
C LEU A 135 7.58 -10.39 1.11
N THR A 136 7.70 -11.58 0.49
CA THR A 136 7.42 -12.86 1.15
C THR A 136 8.33 -13.11 2.36
N ALA A 137 9.62 -12.74 2.24
CA ALA A 137 10.58 -12.86 3.33
C ALA A 137 10.31 -11.85 4.45
N GLU A 138 9.93 -10.61 4.13
CA GLU A 138 9.54 -9.58 5.09
C GLU A 138 8.28 -9.99 5.87
N ASP A 139 7.27 -10.55 5.20
CA ASP A 139 6.08 -11.09 5.85
C ASP A 139 6.42 -12.22 6.81
N SER A 140 7.26 -13.17 6.37
CA SER A 140 7.72 -14.28 7.21
C SER A 140 8.52 -13.80 8.42
N ALA A 141 9.39 -12.80 8.25
CA ALA A 141 10.15 -12.19 9.34
C ALA A 141 9.24 -11.50 10.36
N SER A 142 8.24 -10.76 9.89
CA SER A 142 7.25 -10.10 10.75
C SER A 142 6.44 -11.11 11.59
N HIS A 143 6.07 -12.25 10.99
CA HIS A 143 5.37 -13.32 11.69
C HIS A 143 6.25 -13.93 12.79
N LEU A 144 7.53 -14.18 12.50
CA LEU A 144 8.49 -14.69 13.49
C LEU A 144 8.74 -13.70 14.63
N ASP A 145 8.87 -12.40 14.35
CA ASP A 145 8.96 -11.36 15.38
C ASP A 145 7.73 -11.35 16.29
N GLY A 146 6.52 -11.49 15.72
CA GLY A 146 5.29 -11.65 16.47
C GLY A 146 5.29 -12.87 17.39
N ALA A 147 5.73 -14.03 16.89
CA ALA A 147 5.85 -15.26 17.67
C ALA A 147 6.88 -15.13 18.80
N LEU A 148 8.03 -14.51 18.53
CA LEU A 148 9.08 -14.25 19.51
C LEU A 148 8.56 -13.34 20.64
N LYS A 149 7.88 -12.24 20.30
CA LYS A 149 7.26 -11.33 21.29
C LYS A 149 6.23 -12.04 22.17
N LYS A 150 5.49 -13.02 21.64
CA LYS A 150 4.56 -13.84 22.42
C LYS A 150 5.30 -14.78 23.38
N CYS A 151 6.35 -15.44 22.91
CA CYS A 151 7.19 -16.31 23.73
C CYS A 151 7.87 -15.54 24.87
N MET A 152 8.43 -14.37 24.59
CA MET A 152 9.05 -13.51 25.61
C MET A 152 8.04 -13.13 26.71
N ARG A 153 6.83 -12.69 26.32
CA ARG A 153 5.76 -12.39 27.28
C ARG A 153 5.38 -13.60 28.14
N GLN A 154 5.31 -14.80 27.56
CA GLN A 154 5.06 -16.03 28.32
C GLN A 154 6.17 -16.33 29.32
N ILE A 155 7.43 -16.17 28.94
CA ILE A 155 8.58 -16.36 29.83
C ILE A 155 8.50 -15.40 31.01
N ASP A 156 8.22 -14.12 30.77
CA ASP A 156 8.13 -13.12 31.84
C ASP A 156 6.94 -13.40 32.77
N GLN A 157 5.80 -13.82 32.21
CA GLN A 157 4.63 -14.24 32.99
C GLN A 157 4.96 -15.43 33.90
N VAL A 158 5.63 -16.46 33.36
CA VAL A 158 6.04 -17.65 34.13
C VAL A 158 7.04 -17.29 35.22
N LYS A 159 8.00 -16.40 34.94
CA LYS A 159 8.95 -15.91 35.95
C LYS A 159 8.23 -15.22 37.12
N CYS A 160 7.31 -14.31 36.82
CA CYS A 160 6.52 -13.61 37.83
C CYS A 160 5.69 -14.59 38.67
N MET A 161 4.98 -15.50 38.03
CA MET A 161 4.17 -16.52 38.70
C MET A 161 5.02 -17.38 39.65
N ARG A 162 6.21 -17.80 39.20
CA ARG A 162 7.12 -18.61 40.02
C ARG A 162 7.67 -17.84 41.24
N GLN A 163 7.89 -16.54 41.12
CA GLN A 163 8.25 -15.69 42.27
C GLN A 163 7.11 -15.62 43.29
N ILE A 164 5.87 -15.43 42.83
CA ILE A 164 4.67 -15.43 43.69
C ILE A 164 4.51 -16.78 44.40
N GLU A 165 4.70 -17.90 43.70
CA GLU A 165 4.62 -19.24 44.30
C GLU A 165 5.64 -19.45 45.43
N VAL A 166 6.88 -18.98 45.25
CA VAL A 166 7.92 -19.07 46.28
C VAL A 166 7.55 -18.22 47.49
N ALA A 167 7.10 -16.99 47.28
CA ALA A 167 6.64 -16.11 48.36
C ALA A 167 5.47 -16.75 49.12
N ASN A 168 4.48 -17.30 48.42
CA ASN A 168 3.33 -17.99 49.02
C ASN A 168 3.75 -19.18 49.89
N LYS A 169 4.73 -19.99 49.43
CA LYS A 169 5.27 -21.09 50.24
C LYS A 169 5.94 -20.59 51.52
N GLN A 170 6.72 -19.52 51.44
CA GLN A 170 7.36 -18.91 52.62
C GLN A 170 6.32 -18.34 53.59
N HIS A 171 5.30 -17.64 53.09
CA HIS A 171 4.19 -17.16 53.90
C HIS A 171 3.44 -18.30 54.59
N LEU A 172 3.16 -19.40 53.88
CA LEU A 172 2.49 -20.56 54.46
C LEU A 172 3.29 -21.17 55.62
N GLU A 173 4.62 -21.28 55.48
CA GLU A 173 5.48 -21.72 56.58
C GLU A 173 5.46 -20.73 57.77
N GLY A 174 5.39 -19.43 57.50
CA GLY A 174 5.17 -18.40 58.52
C GLY A 174 3.84 -18.59 59.27
N VAL A 175 2.74 -18.79 58.54
CA VAL A 175 1.40 -19.04 59.10
C VAL A 175 1.39 -20.29 59.98
N LYS A 176 2.04 -21.38 59.56
CA LYS A 176 2.17 -22.60 60.38
C LYS A 176 2.90 -22.33 61.71
N LYS A 177 3.95 -21.51 61.69
CA LYS A 177 4.68 -21.13 62.91
C LYS A 177 3.82 -20.28 63.84
N ILE A 178 3.09 -19.31 63.29
CA ILE A 178 2.15 -18.48 64.06
C ILE A 178 1.08 -19.36 64.73
N ALA A 179 0.45 -20.28 63.98
CA ALA A 179 -0.55 -21.19 64.53
C ALA A 179 -0.01 -22.03 65.70
N LYS A 180 1.23 -22.51 65.62
CA LYS A 180 1.91 -23.23 66.72
C LYS A 180 2.10 -22.33 67.95
N LEU A 181 2.61 -21.12 67.75
CA LEU A 181 2.81 -20.15 68.84
C LEU A 181 1.48 -19.74 69.48
N GLU A 182 0.42 -19.56 68.69
CA GLU A 182 -0.91 -19.23 69.20
C GLU A 182 -1.54 -20.37 70.00
N ALA A 183 -1.29 -21.62 69.61
CA ALA A 183 -1.71 -22.78 70.39
C ALA A 183 -0.99 -22.83 71.74
N GLU A 184 0.32 -22.60 71.77
CA GLU A 184 1.08 -22.56 73.02
C GLU A 184 0.68 -21.37 73.90
N ARG A 185 0.46 -20.18 73.30
CA ARG A 185 -0.09 -19.01 74.01
C ARG A 185 -1.42 -19.35 74.68
N ARG A 186 -2.33 -20.02 73.96
CA ARG A 186 -3.61 -20.48 74.52
C ARG A 186 -3.42 -21.48 75.66
N ARG A 187 -2.48 -22.43 75.50
CA ARG A 187 -2.15 -23.41 76.54
C ARG A 187 -1.62 -22.74 77.81
N LEU A 188 -0.63 -21.86 77.66
CA LEU A 188 -0.04 -21.10 78.76
C LEU A 188 -1.08 -20.20 79.45
N HIS A 189 -1.91 -19.50 78.67
CA HIS A 189 -2.99 -18.68 79.21
C HIS A 189 -3.96 -19.55 80.04
N GLY A 190 -4.34 -20.73 79.54
CA GLY A 190 -5.17 -21.68 80.27
C GLY A 190 -4.52 -22.18 81.57
N LEU A 191 -3.20 -22.45 81.56
CA LEU A 191 -2.46 -22.84 82.75
C LEU A 191 -2.41 -21.73 83.79
N VAL A 192 -2.10 -20.49 83.39
CA VAL A 192 -2.06 -19.33 84.29
C VAL A 192 -3.44 -19.08 84.90
N TRP A 193 -4.49 -19.09 84.08
CA TRP A 193 -5.86 -18.93 84.55
C TRP A 193 -6.24 -20.02 85.56
N ASN A 194 -6.05 -21.30 85.21
CA ASN A 194 -6.53 -22.40 86.04
C ASN A 194 -5.69 -22.63 87.30
N LYS A 195 -4.37 -22.43 87.25
CA LYS A 195 -3.48 -22.72 88.38
C LYS A 195 -3.27 -21.54 89.32
N LEU A 196 -3.28 -20.32 88.79
CA LEU A 196 -2.95 -19.14 89.58
C LEU A 196 -4.18 -18.27 89.84
N LEU A 197 -4.83 -17.80 88.77
CA LEU A 197 -5.85 -16.77 88.89
C LEU A 197 -7.18 -17.30 89.43
N ARG A 198 -7.59 -18.50 89.00
CA ARG A 198 -8.85 -19.13 89.42
C ARG A 198 -8.88 -19.46 90.92
N PRO A 199 -7.86 -20.09 91.53
CA PRO A 199 -7.86 -20.31 92.98
C PRO A 199 -7.89 -19.01 93.79
N ILE A 200 -7.16 -17.97 93.35
CA ILE A 200 -7.17 -16.65 94.01
C ILE A 200 -8.58 -16.05 93.98
N ALA A 201 -9.22 -16.04 92.80
CA ALA A 201 -10.59 -15.53 92.65
C ALA A 201 -11.60 -16.32 93.51
N LEU A 202 -11.48 -17.66 93.56
CA LEU A 202 -12.33 -18.51 94.41
C LEU A 202 -12.09 -18.29 95.90
N ALA A 203 -10.84 -18.08 96.32
CA ALA A 203 -10.50 -17.78 97.71
C ALA A 203 -11.10 -16.42 98.13
N GLN A 204 -11.01 -15.40 97.27
CA GLN A 204 -11.63 -14.11 97.51
C GLN A 204 -13.15 -14.23 97.65
N MET A 205 -13.82 -14.94 96.74
CA MET A 205 -15.28 -15.16 96.82
C MET A 205 -15.69 -15.87 98.11
N LYS A 206 -14.90 -16.85 98.58
CA LYS A 206 -15.17 -17.53 99.86
C LYS A 206 -15.04 -16.57 101.03
N LEU A 207 -14.01 -15.72 101.03
CA LEU A 207 -13.81 -14.70 102.06
C LEU A 207 -15.01 -13.75 102.10
N ASP A 208 -15.43 -13.22 100.95
CA ASP A 208 -16.56 -12.30 100.84
C ASP A 208 -17.87 -12.93 101.37
N LEU A 209 -18.13 -14.20 101.04
CA LEU A 209 -19.28 -14.95 101.56
C LEU A 209 -19.23 -15.14 103.07
N THR A 210 -18.05 -15.42 103.64
CA THR A 210 -17.91 -15.56 105.10
C THR A 210 -18.16 -14.24 105.81
N THR A 211 -17.62 -13.13 105.30
CA THR A 211 -17.86 -11.79 105.84
C THR A 211 -19.35 -11.46 105.81
N GLN A 212 -20.03 -11.69 104.67
CA GLN A 212 -21.47 -11.49 104.58
C GLN A 212 -22.28 -12.34 105.59
N THR A 213 -21.83 -13.57 105.83
CA THR A 213 -22.49 -14.46 106.81
C THR A 213 -22.35 -13.92 108.22
N TYR A 214 -21.14 -13.48 108.61
CA TYR A 214 -20.91 -12.85 109.90
C TYR A 214 -21.69 -11.54 110.05
N ASP A 215 -21.72 -10.69 109.02
CA ASP A 215 -22.50 -9.44 109.04
C ASP A 215 -24.00 -9.72 109.25
N LEU A 216 -24.55 -10.74 108.57
CA LEU A 216 -25.94 -11.18 108.76
C LEU A 216 -26.21 -11.72 110.16
N GLU A 217 -25.27 -12.46 110.75
CA GLU A 217 -25.40 -13.03 112.08
C GLU A 217 -25.33 -11.95 113.17
N ILE A 218 -24.39 -11.00 113.03
CA ILE A 218 -24.31 -9.80 113.87
C ILE A 218 -25.61 -9.00 113.78
N ALA A 219 -26.12 -8.75 112.57
CA ALA A 219 -27.37 -8.03 112.37
C ALA A 219 -28.58 -8.73 113.04
N LYS A 220 -28.64 -10.07 113.00
CA LYS A 220 -29.69 -10.84 113.69
C LYS A 220 -29.57 -10.72 115.21
N LEU A 221 -28.36 -10.83 115.75
CA LEU A 221 -28.11 -10.69 117.20
C LEU A 221 -28.45 -9.29 117.68
N ASP A 222 -28.09 -8.25 116.93
CA ASP A 222 -28.45 -6.86 117.25
C ASP A 222 -29.96 -6.63 117.19
N ALA A 223 -30.64 -7.19 116.19
CA ALA A 223 -32.10 -7.13 116.10
C ALA A 223 -32.76 -7.82 117.31
N GLU A 224 -32.28 -8.99 117.73
CA GLU A 224 -32.80 -9.70 118.90
C GLU A 224 -32.49 -8.96 120.20
N ARG A 225 -31.28 -8.37 120.33
CA ARG A 225 -30.91 -7.49 121.45
C ARG A 225 -31.86 -6.30 121.54
N GLN A 226 -32.17 -5.65 120.42
CA GLN A 226 -33.14 -4.54 120.37
C GLN A 226 -34.55 -5.00 120.76
N ARG A 227 -34.99 -6.18 120.29
CA ARG A 227 -36.29 -6.77 120.65
C ARG A 227 -36.40 -7.05 122.15
N LEU A 228 -35.37 -7.69 122.73
CA LEU A 228 -35.30 -7.98 124.17
C LEU A 228 -35.28 -6.70 124.99
N HIS A 229 -34.48 -5.70 124.59
CA HIS A 229 -34.47 -4.39 125.23
C HIS A 229 -35.86 -3.74 125.22
N GLY A 230 -36.56 -3.77 124.08
CA GLY A 230 -37.94 -3.27 123.98
C GLY A 230 -38.94 -4.03 124.87
N LEU A 231 -38.81 -5.35 125.02
CA LEU A 231 -39.64 -6.15 125.92
C LEU A 231 -39.37 -5.85 127.40
N VAL A 232 -38.10 -5.70 127.78
CA VAL A 232 -37.72 -5.30 129.15
C VAL A 232 -38.31 -3.94 129.50
N TRP A 233 -38.17 -2.96 128.61
CA TRP A 233 -38.77 -1.65 128.79
C TRP A 233 -40.29 -1.70 128.88
N LYS A 234 -40.97 -2.52 128.05
CA LYS A 234 -42.43 -2.72 128.17
C LYS A 234 -42.85 -3.36 129.50
N LYS A 235 -42.07 -4.31 130.04
CA LYS A 235 -42.33 -4.92 131.36
C LYS A 235 -42.11 -3.95 132.52
N LEU A 236 -41.09 -3.08 132.43
CA LEU A 236 -40.81 -2.07 133.45
C LEU A 236 -41.82 -0.90 133.45
N LEU A 237 -42.55 -0.70 132.33
CA LEU A 237 -43.53 0.39 132.17
C LEU A 237 -45.00 -0.04 132.30
N GLN A 238 -45.30 -1.29 132.63
CA GLN A 238 -46.67 -1.67 133.01
C GLN A 238 -46.90 -1.38 134.51
N PRO A 239 -47.97 -0.64 134.87
CA PRO A 239 -48.31 -0.33 136.27
C PRO A 239 -48.79 -1.55 137.05
#